data_AF-A0A941EWM4-F1
#
_entry.id   AF-A0A941EWM4-F1
#
_cell.length_a   1.000
_cell.length_b   1.000
_cell.length_c   1.000
_cell.angle_alpha   90.00
_cell.angle_beta   90.00
_cell.angle_gamma   90.00
#
_symmetry.space_group_name_H-M   'P 1'
#
loop_
_entity.id
_entity.type
_entity.pdbx_description
1 polymer ?
#
loop_
_entity_poly.entity_id
_entity_poly.type
_entity_poly.pdbx_seq_one_letter_code
_entity_poly.pdbx_strand_id
1 'polypeptide(L)' 'PLPGVAPTREAGIELTDRLAVEYAIECPVDAWNGQALLRVSAQLYNNIADFERLAAALKDLLAR' A
#
# COMPACT_ATOMS: atom_id res chain seq x y z
N PRO A 1 -0.03 -4.72 -8.99
CA PRO A 1 -0.06 -5.86 -8.03
C PRO A 1 1.09 -5.71 -7.04
N LEU A 2 0.86 -5.98 -5.76
CA LEU A 2 1.88 -5.90 -4.72
C LEU A 2 2.66 -7.23 -4.66
N PRO A 3 3.99 -7.23 -4.89
CA PRO A 3 4.79 -8.44 -4.76
C PRO A 3 4.89 -8.87 -3.29
N GLY A 4 4.93 -10.18 -3.04
CA GLY A 4 5.13 -10.72 -1.69
C GLY A 4 3.92 -10.63 -0.75
N VAL A 5 2.80 -10.06 -1.19
CA VAL A 5 1.56 -9.95 -0.41
C VAL A 5 0.57 -11.01 -0.87
N ALA A 6 0.07 -11.82 0.08
CA ALA A 6 -0.96 -12.80 -0.23
C ALA A 6 -2.26 -12.10 -0.67
N PRO A 7 -2.98 -12.63 -1.67
CA PRO A 7 -4.23 -12.05 -2.15
C PRO A 7 -5.41 -12.42 -1.22
N THR A 8 -5.29 -12.06 0.07
CA THR A 8 -6.32 -12.27 1.09
C THR A 8 -6.68 -10.95 1.77
N ARG A 9 -7.87 -10.88 2.36
CA ARG A 9 -8.32 -9.70 3.08
C ARG A 9 -7.42 -9.41 4.27
N GLU A 10 -7.00 -10.44 4.98
CA GLU A 10 -6.18 -10.37 6.18
C GLU A 10 -4.79 -9.77 5.87
N ALA A 11 -4.15 -10.23 4.79
CA ALA A 11 -2.86 -9.68 4.35
C ALA A 11 -2.99 -8.23 3.86
N GLY A 12 -4.12 -7.88 3.24
CA GLY A 12 -4.41 -6.50 2.85
C GLY A 12 -4.58 -5.56 4.05
N ILE A 13 -5.31 -6.01 5.08
CA ILE A 13 -5.47 -5.27 6.36
C ILE A 13 -4.10 -5.10 7.03
N GLU A 14 -3.32 -6.18 7.15
CA GLU A 14 -2.00 -6.14 7.79
C GLU A 14 -1.07 -5.11 7.13
N LEU A 15 -0.99 -5.10 5.79
CA LEU A 15 -0.16 -4.13 5.08
C LEU A 15 -0.70 -2.69 5.21
N THR A 16 -2.02 -2.52 5.20
CA THR A 16 -2.65 -1.21 5.41
C THR A 16 -2.35 -0.67 6.80
N ASP A 17 -2.45 -1.51 7.84
CA ASP A 17 -2.16 -1.15 9.23
C ASP A 17 -0.69 -0.77 9.41
N ARG A 18 0.25 -1.52 8.79
CA ARG A 18 1.67 -1.19 8.83
C ARG A 18 1.99 0.14 8.15
N LEU A 19 1.41 0.41 6.98
CA LEU A 19 1.54 1.72 6.31
C LEU A 19 1.04 2.86 7.21
N ALA A 20 -0.08 2.66 7.90
CA ALA A 20 -0.65 3.66 8.79
C ALA A 20 0.22 3.90 10.03
N VAL A 21 0.64 2.84 10.71
CA VAL A 21 1.40 2.92 11.98
C VAL A 21 2.85 3.35 11.76
N GLU A 22 3.54 2.78 10.77
CA GLU A 22 4.98 2.98 10.58
C GLU A 22 5.28 4.25 9.74
N TYR A 23 4.38 4.64 8.83
CA TYR A 23 4.63 5.73 7.86
C TYR A 23 3.55 6.82 7.84
N ALA A 24 2.47 6.71 8.61
CA ALA A 24 1.33 7.63 8.55
C ALA A 24 0.79 7.78 7.11
N ILE A 25 0.52 6.64 6.47
CA ILE A 25 -0.05 6.54 5.13
C ILE A 25 -1.27 5.62 5.17
N GLU A 26 -2.41 6.12 4.69
CA GLU A 26 -3.63 5.31 4.54
C GLU A 26 -3.89 5.05 3.06
N CYS A 27 -3.63 3.82 2.61
CA CYS A 27 -3.94 3.37 1.25
C CYS A 27 -4.51 1.94 1.33
N PRO A 28 -5.76 1.70 0.88
CA PRO A 28 -6.36 0.37 0.95
C PRO A 28 -5.63 -0.64 0.07
N VAL A 29 -5.48 -1.86 0.60
CA VAL A 29 -5.03 -3.04 -0.14
C VAL A 29 -6.16 -4.06 -0.21
N ASP A 30 -6.60 -4.35 -1.43
CA ASP A 30 -7.70 -5.29 -1.69
C ASP A 30 -7.19 -6.58 -2.35
N ALA A 31 -7.80 -7.69 -1.95
CA ALA A 31 -7.67 -8.97 -2.65
C ALA A 31 -8.69 -9.04 -3.79
N TRP A 32 -8.21 -9.02 -5.03
CA TRP A 32 -9.06 -9.05 -6.21
C TRP A 32 -8.49 -9.97 -7.29
N ASN A 33 -9.32 -10.88 -7.80
CA ASN A 33 -8.96 -11.81 -8.87
C ASN A 33 -7.63 -12.56 -8.62
N GLY A 34 -7.42 -13.04 -7.39
CA GLY A 34 -6.19 -13.75 -7.00
C GLY A 34 -4.95 -12.86 -6.86
N GLN A 35 -5.11 -11.54 -6.79
CA GLN A 35 -4.01 -10.57 -6.65
C GLN A 35 -4.25 -9.63 -5.46
N ALA A 36 -3.16 -9.24 -4.79
CA ALA A 36 -3.17 -8.11 -3.88
C ALA A 36 -2.95 -6.80 -4.66
N LEU A 37 -3.88 -5.87 -4.56
CA LEU A 37 -3.86 -4.60 -5.29
C LEU A 37 -3.94 -3.43 -4.31
N LEU A 38 -3.02 -2.48 -4.43
CA LEU A 38 -3.09 -1.21 -3.72
C LEU A 38 -3.95 -0.22 -4.50
N ARG A 39 -4.91 0.42 -3.82
CA ARG A 39 -5.68 1.53 -4.40
C ARG A 39 -5.02 2.86 -4.07
N VAL A 40 -4.58 3.58 -5.10
CA VAL A 40 -4.04 4.93 -4.96
C VAL A 40 -5.08 5.95 -5.43
N SER A 41 -5.41 6.91 -4.58
CA SER A 41 -6.28 8.03 -4.90
C SER A 41 -5.45 9.28 -5.11
N ALA A 42 -5.31 9.74 -6.35
CA ALA A 42 -4.70 11.04 -6.65
C ALA A 42 -5.77 12.13 -6.61
N GLN A 43 -5.52 13.21 -5.87
CA GLN A 43 -6.40 14.36 -5.71
C GLN A 43 -5.63 15.67 -5.84
N LEU A 44 -6.34 16.79 -5.99
CA LEU A 44 -5.74 18.12 -6.18
C LEU A 44 -4.81 18.55 -5.02
N TYR A 45 -5.04 18.00 -3.82
CA TYR A 45 -4.21 18.27 -2.64
C TYR A 45 -2.93 17.42 -2.59
N ASN A 46 -2.79 16.41 -3.44
CA ASN A 46 -1.56 15.63 -3.50
C ASN A 46 -0.52 16.32 -4.38
N ASN A 47 0.74 16.12 -4.04
CA ASN A 47 1.88 16.46 -4.89
C ASN A 47 2.73 15.21 -5.17
N ILE A 48 3.70 15.33 -6.08
CA ILE A 48 4.56 14.20 -6.48
C ILE A 48 5.28 13.57 -5.27
N ALA A 49 5.72 14.38 -4.30
CA ALA A 49 6.45 13.88 -3.14
C ALA A 49 5.58 12.97 -2.25
N ASP A 50 4.26 13.13 -2.24
CA ASP A 50 3.36 12.22 -1.51
C ASP A 50 3.42 10.79 -2.09
N PHE A 51 3.46 10.68 -3.43
CA PHE A 51 3.56 9.40 -4.11
C PHE A 51 4.96 8.80 -4.01
N GLU A 52 6.00 9.64 -4.02
CA GLU A 52 7.37 9.20 -3.75
C GLU A 52 7.52 8.65 -2.33
N ARG A 53 6.90 9.30 -1.34
CA ARG A 53 6.84 8.84 0.05
C ARG A 53 6.14 7.48 0.17
N LEU A 54 5.00 7.31 -0.50
CA LEU A 54 4.32 6.01 -0.58
C LEU A 54 5.20 4.94 -1.24
N ALA A 55 5.83 5.26 -2.37
CA ALA A 55 6.70 4.31 -3.06
C ALA A 55 7.91 3.89 -2.22
N ALA A 56 8.50 4.82 -1.46
CA ALA A 56 9.59 4.53 -0.53
C ALA A 56 9.14 3.61 0.62
N ALA A 57 7.98 3.90 1.24
CA ALA A 57 7.40 3.05 2.29
C ALA A 57 7.10 1.64 1.78
N LEU A 58 6.50 1.51 0.59
CA LEU A 58 6.23 0.20 -0.01
C LEU A 58 7.52 -0.58 -0.31
N LYS A 59 8.58 0.09 -0.77
CA LYS A 59 9.87 -0.58 -1.00
C LYS A 59 10.47 -1.11 0.29
N ASP A 60 10.37 -0.37 1.38
CA ASP A 60 10.86 -0.79 2.69
C ASP A 60 10.06 -1.98 3.25
N LEU A 61 8.73 -1.90 3.17
CA LEU A 61 7.81 -2.92 3.68
C LEU A 61 7.79 -4.23 2.87
N LEU A 62 7.99 -4.13 1.56
CA LEU A 62 7.89 -5.26 0.62
C LEU A 62 9.25 -5.81 0.19
N ALA A 63 10.36 -5.22 0.65
CA ALA A 63 11.69 -5.75 0.38
C ALA A 63 11.84 -7.15 1.00
N ARG A 64 11.74 -8.14 0.12
CA ARG A 64 12.45 -9.43 0.18
C ARG A 64 13.22 -9.61 -1.10
#